data_AF-A0A349B5B3-F1
#
_entry.id   AF-A0A349B5B3-F1
#
_cell.length_a   1.000
_cell.length_b   1.000
_cell.length_c   1.000
_cell.angle_alpha   90.00
_cell.angle_beta   90.00
_cell.angle_gamma   90.00
#
_symmetry.space_group_name_H-M   'P 1'
#
loop_
_entity.id
_entity.type
_entity.pdbx_description
1 polymer ?
#
loop_
_entity_poly.entity_id
_entity_poly.type
_entity_poly.pdbx_seq_one_letter_code
_entity_poly.pdbx_strand_id
1 'polypeptide(L)'
;FFRPVGPPPAETVVDVAAFHVVTMGHAVSERTAELFAADKYQEYMLVHGIGVEMAEALAELWHRRIREELGIADEDGPDLHGLFRQQYRGGRYSWGYPACPDLEDNETVA
;
A
#
# COMPACT_ATOMS: atom_id res chain seq x y z
N PHE A 1 10.41 -13.45 -1.48
CA PHE A 1 9.35 -14.44 -1.20
C PHE A 1 8.16 -14.32 -2.16
N PHE A 2 8.32 -13.82 -3.40
CA PHE A 2 7.20 -13.69 -4.36
C PHE A 2 7.43 -14.42 -5.70
N ARG A 3 8.68 -14.77 -6.02
CA ARG A 3 9.02 -15.60 -7.18
C ARG A 3 9.41 -17.01 -6.70
N PRO A 4 9.03 -18.10 -7.40
CA PRO A 4 9.49 -19.44 -7.06
C PRO A 4 11.02 -19.51 -6.96
N VAL A 5 11.53 -20.11 -5.89
CA VAL A 5 12.97 -20.40 -5.73
C VAL A 5 13.28 -21.65 -6.56
N GLY A 6 13.28 -21.51 -7.89
CA GLY A 6 13.57 -22.61 -8.80
C GLY A 6 13.16 -22.30 -10.24
N PRO A 7 13.83 -22.92 -11.25
CA PRO A 7 13.44 -22.74 -12.63
C PRO A 7 12.05 -23.37 -12.86
N PRO A 8 11.13 -22.69 -13.58
CA PRO A 8 9.88 -23.31 -13.97
C PRO A 8 10.15 -24.46 -14.96
N PRO A 9 9.19 -25.37 -15.17
CA PRO A 9 9.23 -26.31 -16.29
C PRO A 9 9.48 -25.55 -17.59
N ALA A 10 10.28 -26.14 -18.51
CA ALA A 10 10.84 -25.46 -19.69
C ALA A 10 9.81 -24.82 -20.65
N GLU A 11 8.51 -25.04 -20.44
CA GLU A 11 7.40 -24.58 -21.29
C GLU A 11 6.37 -23.69 -20.58
N THR A 12 6.53 -23.37 -19.27
CA THR A 12 5.56 -22.54 -18.54
C THR A 12 6.20 -21.29 -17.97
N VAL A 13 5.73 -20.12 -18.41
CA VAL A 13 6.04 -18.84 -17.76
C VAL A 13 5.11 -18.70 -16.57
N VAL A 14 5.68 -18.73 -15.36
CA VAL A 14 4.93 -18.47 -14.11
C VAL A 14 4.86 -16.97 -13.90
N ASP A 15 3.63 -16.44 -13.80
CA ASP A 15 3.38 -15.05 -13.44
C ASP A 15 3.00 -14.92 -11.95
N VAL A 16 3.18 -13.73 -11.40
CA VAL A 16 3.00 -13.46 -9.97
C VAL A 16 2.30 -12.12 -9.75
N ALA A 17 1.36 -12.10 -8.81
CA ALA A 17 0.72 -10.89 -8.32
C ALA A 17 0.91 -10.80 -6.81
N ALA A 18 1.17 -9.58 -6.32
CA ALA A 18 1.32 -9.31 -4.90
C ALA A 18 0.09 -8.56 -4.38
N PHE A 19 -0.34 -8.92 -3.17
CA PHE A 19 -1.44 -8.29 -2.46
C PHE A 19 -0.94 -7.86 -1.08
N HIS A 20 -1.37 -6.69 -0.61
CA HIS A 20 -1.02 -6.23 0.73
C HIS A 20 -2.13 -5.37 1.33
N VAL A 21 -2.27 -5.45 2.65
CA VAL A 21 -3.16 -4.62 3.47
C VAL A 21 -2.31 -4.01 4.57
N VAL A 22 -2.45 -2.71 4.80
CA VAL A 22 -1.69 -2.00 5.83
C VAL A 22 -2.64 -1.25 6.75
N THR A 23 -2.23 -1.14 8.01
CA THR A 23 -2.95 -0.35 9.02
C THR A 23 -1.93 0.18 10.02
N MET A 24 -2.19 1.38 10.54
CA MET A 24 -1.47 1.92 11.70
C MET A 24 -2.01 1.37 13.03
N GLY A 25 -3.00 0.47 12.98
CA GLY A 25 -3.68 -0.12 14.13
C GLY A 25 -4.81 0.75 14.67
N HIS A 26 -5.55 0.20 15.64
CA HIS A 26 -6.75 0.84 16.19
C HIS A 26 -6.46 2.08 17.06
N ALA A 27 -5.26 2.19 17.61
CA ALA A 27 -4.90 3.24 18.56
C ALA A 27 -5.11 4.67 18.01
N VAL A 28 -4.88 4.88 16.70
CA VAL A 28 -5.11 6.20 16.09
C VAL A 28 -6.60 6.53 16.06
N SER A 29 -7.45 5.55 15.72
CA SER A 29 -8.90 5.71 15.66
C SER A 29 -9.49 5.94 17.05
N GLU A 30 -9.04 5.18 18.05
CA GLU A 30 -9.41 5.35 19.46
C GLU A 30 -9.05 6.76 19.93
N ARG A 31 -7.81 7.20 19.66
CA ARG A 31 -7.36 8.54 20.04
C ARG A 31 -8.14 9.66 19.36
N THR A 32 -8.46 9.49 18.07
CA THR A 32 -9.27 10.47 17.34
C THR A 32 -10.69 10.54 17.89
N ALA A 33 -11.28 9.41 18.29
CA ALA A 33 -12.62 9.38 18.89
C ALA A 33 -12.65 10.10 20.25
N GLU A 34 -11.64 9.90 21.10
CA GLU A 34 -11.49 10.63 22.36
C GLU A 34 -11.38 12.15 22.15
N LEU A 35 -10.56 12.58 21.18
CA LEU A 35 -10.37 14.00 20.87
C LEU A 35 -11.66 14.64 20.34
N PHE A 36 -12.36 13.93 19.47
CA PHE A 36 -13.65 14.37 18.94
C PHE A 36 -14.70 14.51 20.05
N ALA A 37 -14.83 13.50 20.92
CA ALA A 37 -15.76 13.53 22.06
C ALA A 37 -15.44 14.62 23.08
N ALA A 38 -14.19 15.11 23.12
CA ALA A 38 -13.73 16.19 23.98
C ALA A 38 -13.79 17.58 23.31
N ASP A 39 -14.45 17.70 22.15
CA ASP A 39 -14.52 18.94 21.34
C ASP A 39 -13.14 19.51 20.92
N LYS A 40 -12.10 18.66 20.89
CA LYS A 40 -10.72 19.02 20.50
C LYS A 40 -10.50 18.82 19.00
N TYR A 41 -11.26 19.56 18.20
CA TYR A 41 -11.33 19.34 16.74
C TYR A 41 -9.99 19.59 16.02
N GLN A 42 -9.19 20.55 16.47
CA GLN A 42 -7.89 20.83 15.84
C GLN A 42 -6.93 19.66 16.06
N GLU A 43 -6.78 19.19 17.30
CA GLU A 43 -5.95 18.02 17.61
C GLU A 43 -6.48 16.75 16.95
N TYR A 44 -7.80 16.57 16.91
CA TYR A 44 -8.44 15.47 16.19
C TYR A 44 -8.00 15.45 14.72
N MET A 45 -8.13 16.58 14.00
CA MET A 45 -7.77 16.67 12.59
C MET A 45 -6.28 16.40 12.36
N LEU A 46 -5.41 16.91 13.25
CA LEU A 46 -3.96 16.69 13.17
C LEU A 46 -3.61 15.21 13.36
N VAL A 47 -4.16 14.56 14.40
CA VAL A 47 -3.89 13.14 14.68
C VAL A 47 -4.45 12.26 13.57
N HIS A 48 -5.66 12.55 13.10
CA HIS A 48 -6.28 11.82 12.00
C HIS A 48 -5.44 11.93 10.71
N GLY A 49 -5.03 13.16 10.34
CA GLY A 49 -4.17 13.40 9.18
C GLY A 49 -2.85 12.63 9.27
N ILE A 50 -2.18 12.66 10.41
CA ILE A 50 -0.96 11.86 10.65
C ILE A 50 -1.26 10.37 10.48
N GLY A 51 -2.38 9.87 10.99
CA GLY A 51 -2.80 8.48 10.83
C GLY A 51 -2.94 8.05 9.36
N VAL A 52 -3.60 8.87 8.55
CA VAL A 52 -3.81 8.63 7.11
C VAL A 52 -2.47 8.64 6.37
N GLU A 53 -1.64 9.68 6.56
CA GLU A 53 -0.36 9.81 5.87
C GLU A 53 0.62 8.68 6.25
N MET A 54 0.61 8.23 7.51
CA MET A 54 1.42 7.09 7.93
C MET A 54 0.95 5.77 7.30
N ALA A 55 -0.36 5.57 7.13
CA ALA A 55 -0.88 4.38 6.45
C ALA A 55 -0.44 4.35 4.98
N GLU A 56 -0.52 5.49 4.28
CA GLU A 56 -0.03 5.63 2.91
C GLU A 56 1.49 5.43 2.81
N ALA A 57 2.26 6.00 3.73
CA ALA A 57 3.71 5.81 3.79
C ALA A 57 4.08 4.33 4.03
N LEU A 58 3.32 3.62 4.87
CA LEU A 58 3.50 2.19 5.11
C LEU A 58 3.14 1.36 3.87
N ALA A 59 2.08 1.73 3.13
CA ALA A 59 1.74 1.11 1.86
C ALA A 59 2.88 1.28 0.84
N GLU A 60 3.47 2.47 0.74
CA GLU A 60 4.59 2.73 -0.17
C GLU A 60 5.87 1.98 0.24
N LEU A 61 6.16 1.89 1.55
CA LEU A 61 7.28 1.11 2.08
C LEU A 61 7.19 -0.35 1.66
N TRP A 62 6.03 -0.98 1.84
CA TRP A 62 5.82 -2.37 1.45
C TRP A 62 5.80 -2.54 -0.07
N HIS A 63 5.24 -1.60 -0.81
CA HIS A 63 5.23 -1.63 -2.27
C HIS A 63 6.66 -1.59 -2.83
N ARG A 64 7.53 -0.72 -2.31
CA ARG A 64 8.97 -0.72 -2.64
C ARG A 64 9.60 -2.07 -2.33
N ARG A 65 9.36 -2.61 -1.13
CA ARG A 65 9.92 -3.91 -0.74
C ARG A 65 9.49 -5.05 -1.67
N ILE A 66 8.24 -5.05 -2.12
CA ILE A 66 7.73 -6.00 -3.11
C ILE A 66 8.49 -5.86 -4.43
N ARG A 67 8.68 -4.63 -4.94
CA ARG A 67 9.46 -4.39 -6.18
C ARG A 67 10.91 -4.87 -6.06
N GLU A 68 11.54 -4.64 -4.91
CA GLU A 68 12.89 -5.15 -4.60
C GLU A 68 12.93 -6.68 -4.63
N GLU A 69 11.95 -7.35 -4.01
CA GLU A 69 11.88 -8.82 -3.97
C GLU A 69 11.48 -9.46 -5.31
N LEU A 70 10.76 -8.74 -6.16
CA LEU A 70 10.45 -9.13 -7.54
C LEU A 70 11.61 -8.87 -8.51
N GLY A 71 12.61 -8.08 -8.10
CA GLY A 71 13.77 -7.73 -8.91
C GLY A 71 13.42 -6.74 -10.04
N ILE A 72 12.50 -5.81 -9.79
CA ILE A 72 12.07 -4.76 -10.73
C ILE A 72 12.23 -3.34 -10.17
N ALA A 73 12.87 -3.19 -9.01
CA ALA A 73 13.11 -1.90 -8.36
C ALA A 73 14.26 -1.10 -8.99
N ASP A 74 15.03 -1.68 -9.90
CA ASP A 74 16.06 -0.99 -10.68
C ASP A 74 15.47 0.01 -11.69
N GLU A 75 14.17 -0.08 -11.94
CA GLU A 75 13.38 0.84 -12.77
C GLU A 75 12.70 1.96 -11.96
N ASP A 76 12.96 2.05 -10.65
CA ASP A 76 12.44 3.13 -9.80
C ASP A 76 13.08 4.49 -10.17
N GLY A 77 12.29 5.54 -10.07
CA GLY A 77 12.73 6.92 -10.24
C GLY A 77 13.87 7.28 -9.28
N PRO A 78 14.72 8.26 -9.64
CA PRO A 78 15.94 8.58 -8.89
C PRO A 78 15.68 9.19 -7.51
N ASP A 79 14.46 9.65 -7.25
CA ASP A 79 14.05 10.32 -6.03
C ASP A 79 12.59 10.03 -5.65
N LEU A 80 12.20 10.47 -4.47
CA LEU A 80 10.84 10.32 -3.94
C LEU A 80 9.78 11.02 -4.81
N HIS A 81 10.12 12.13 -5.47
CA HIS A 81 9.19 12.83 -6.36
C HIS A 81 8.86 11.99 -7.60
N GLY A 82 9.81 11.20 -8.08
CA GLY A 82 9.58 10.19 -9.10
C GLY A 82 8.56 9.15 -8.64
N LEU A 83 8.73 8.60 -7.43
CA LEU A 83 7.81 7.60 -6.88
C LEU A 83 6.38 8.16 -6.72
N PHE A 84 6.21 9.41 -6.25
CA PHE A 84 4.90 10.05 -6.18
C PHE A 84 4.23 10.26 -7.54
N ARG A 85 5.01 10.32 -8.62
CA ARG A 85 4.51 10.36 -10.01
C ARG A 85 4.41 8.98 -10.65
N GLN A 86 4.49 7.91 -9.85
CA GLN A 86 4.46 6.52 -10.31
C GLN A 86 5.58 6.20 -11.32
N GLN A 87 6.74 6.83 -11.17
CA GLN A 87 7.94 6.49 -11.95
C GLN A 87 8.60 5.25 -11.36
N TYR A 88 7.98 4.10 -11.56
CA TYR A 88 8.50 2.77 -11.23
C TYR A 88 7.82 1.75 -12.15
N ARG A 89 8.38 0.54 -12.26
CA ARG A 89 7.72 -0.54 -13.00
C ARG A 89 6.58 -1.15 -12.17
N GLY A 90 5.42 -1.30 -12.81
CA GLY A 90 4.22 -1.90 -12.21
C GLY A 90 3.24 -0.85 -11.68
N GLY A 91 2.22 -1.30 -10.95
CA GLY A 91 1.20 -0.45 -10.36
C GLY A 91 0.65 -1.06 -9.08
N ARG A 92 0.35 -0.22 -8.08
CA ARG A 92 -0.40 -0.60 -6.88
C ARG A 92 -1.83 -0.11 -7.06
N TYR A 93 -2.75 -1.03 -7.25
CA TYR A 93 -4.17 -0.74 -7.41
C TYR A 93 -4.91 -1.07 -6.11
N SER A 94 -5.97 -0.31 -5.85
CA SER A 94 -6.85 -0.51 -4.69
C SER A 94 -8.28 -0.60 -5.18
N TRP A 95 -9.07 -1.50 -4.58
CA TRP A 95 -10.50 -1.59 -4.83
C TRP A 95 -11.23 -0.32 -4.38
N GLY A 96 -12.27 0.06 -5.12
CA GLY A 96 -12.95 1.35 -5.02
C GLY A 96 -12.31 2.48 -5.84
N TYR A 97 -11.12 2.29 -6.42
CA TYR A 97 -10.52 3.26 -7.36
C TYR A 97 -10.96 2.98 -8.79
N PRO A 98 -10.84 3.94 -9.74
CA PRO A 98 -11.34 3.78 -11.11
C PRO A 98 -10.85 2.53 -11.87
N ALA A 99 -9.65 2.02 -11.56
CA ALA A 99 -9.10 0.81 -12.18
C ALA A 99 -9.71 -0.49 -11.63
N CYS A 100 -10.20 -0.47 -10.39
CA CYS A 100 -10.81 -1.58 -9.67
C CYS A 100 -12.06 -1.04 -8.92
N PRO A 101 -13.14 -0.68 -9.62
CA PRO A 101 -14.20 0.16 -9.04
C PRO A 101 -15.11 -0.58 -8.03
N ASP A 102 -15.15 -1.91 -8.09
CA ASP A 102 -15.94 -2.71 -7.16
C ASP A 102 -15.28 -2.75 -5.78
N LEU A 103 -15.97 -2.24 -4.76
CA LEU A 103 -15.45 -2.19 -3.39
C LEU A 103 -15.64 -3.52 -2.67
N GLU A 104 -16.63 -4.33 -3.05
CA GLU A 104 -16.95 -5.60 -2.40
C GLU A 104 -15.86 -6.66 -2.61
N ASP A 105 -15.08 -6.53 -3.68
CA ASP A 105 -13.92 -7.38 -3.96
C ASP A 105 -12.86 -7.38 -2.84
N ASN A 106 -12.84 -6.38 -1.96
CA ASN A 106 -11.98 -6.40 -0.77
C ASN A 106 -12.22 -7.65 0.09
N GLU A 107 -13.45 -8.16 0.18
CA GLU A 107 -13.77 -9.37 0.97
C GLU A 107 -13.07 -10.64 0.43
N THR A 108 -12.70 -10.64 -0.85
CA THR A 108 -12.02 -11.78 -1.47
C THR A 108 -10.52 -11.78 -1.16
N VAL A 109 -9.94 -10.62 -0.83
CA VAL A 109 -8.49 -10.42 -0.75
C VAL A 109 -8.00 -10.03 0.66
N ALA A 110 -8.85 -9.40 1.48
CA ALA A 110 -8.51 -8.83 2.80
C ALA A 110 -9.25 -9.50 3.96
#